data_AF-A0A7C5GPZ6-F1
#
_entry.id   AF-A0A7C5GPZ6-F1
#
_cell.length_a   1.000
_cell.length_b   1.000
_cell.length_c   1.000
_cell.angle_alpha   90.00
_cell.angle_beta   90.00
_cell.angle_gamma   90.00
#
_symmetry.space_group_name_H-M   'P 1'
#
loop_
_entity.id
_entity.type
_entity.pdbx_description
1 polymer ?
#
loop_
_entity_poly.entity_id
_entity_poly.type
_entity_poly.pdbx_seq_one_letter_code
_entity_poly.pdbx_strand_id
1 'polypeptide(L)'
;MQDVVWGGSARTADHEHKGVPIEVLVALINQLHVDPWFTMPHYADDNWVRNFATYIAQNLSPSLTPHIEYSNETWNPGFWSYYYVQQKGIDEGLNTVPSAYANDVNRGGEYFARLRYYTQRSLAIFTIWRDAFSQNGRDPEQVFRILGTQQGDTVLTKEMLAYTNASKQVDAIAMAPYFFGCVDRRNVVCQDVEFVLSEVTDVEQVFSIINTPFKPPFEGDPSAIEGTMEKVKRQAEVTKNYGVELMTYEGGQHLTIMGGMGDFSHDEKQRFRELFKQANRDPRMKDNYLTLLNYWKSLHQDYNNVTLFTLYTSAQSYYDFGNWGIKEYLNQPRSTAPKFDAVMTFQESVGKCWWQGCDD
;
A
#
# COMPACT_ATOMS: atom_id res chain seq x y z
N MET A 1 -24.00 8.62 -24.86
CA MET A 1 -23.52 8.05 -23.59
C MET A 1 -24.31 8.70 -22.47
N GLN A 2 -25.40 8.09 -21.99
CA GLN A 2 -26.26 8.66 -20.95
C GLN A 2 -26.17 7.98 -19.58
N ASP A 3 -25.46 6.85 -19.43
CA ASP A 3 -25.34 6.16 -18.14
C ASP A 3 -23.89 5.72 -17.85
N VAL A 4 -22.96 6.67 -17.81
CA VAL A 4 -21.68 6.43 -17.13
C VAL A 4 -21.93 6.70 -15.66
N VAL A 5 -22.19 5.65 -14.88
CA VAL A 5 -22.20 5.77 -13.42
C VAL A 5 -20.74 5.93 -13.00
N TRP A 6 -20.34 7.17 -12.72
CA TRP A 6 -19.12 7.43 -11.97
C TRP A 6 -19.24 6.67 -10.66
N GLY A 7 -18.13 6.10 -10.19
CA GLY A 7 -18.11 5.19 -9.05
C GLY A 7 -18.94 5.64 -7.84
N GLY A 8 -19.28 4.69 -6.99
CA GLY A 8 -20.04 4.91 -5.76
C GLY A 8 -19.68 6.23 -5.06
N SER A 9 -20.67 7.09 -4.82
CA SER A 9 -20.50 8.26 -3.94
C SER A 9 -20.80 7.85 -2.51
N ALA A 10 -20.39 8.65 -1.51
CA ALA A 10 -20.82 8.45 -0.13
C ALA A 10 -22.36 8.49 0.09
N ARG A 11 -23.14 8.78 -0.96
CA ARG A 11 -24.62 8.77 -0.95
C ARG A 11 -25.22 7.56 -1.67
N THR A 12 -24.39 6.78 -2.37
CA THR A 12 -24.82 5.56 -3.03
C THR A 12 -24.73 4.44 -1.99
N ALA A 13 -25.70 3.52 -1.96
CA ALA A 13 -25.58 2.40 -1.04
C ALA A 13 -24.42 1.50 -1.49
N ASP A 14 -23.66 0.92 -0.56
CA ASP A 14 -22.44 0.16 -0.90
C ASP A 14 -22.66 -0.94 -1.94
N HIS A 15 -23.82 -1.60 -1.92
CA HIS A 15 -24.19 -2.65 -2.87
C HIS A 15 -24.57 -2.13 -4.26
N GLU A 16 -24.78 -0.82 -4.40
CA GLU A 16 -25.05 -0.12 -5.66
C GLU A 16 -23.81 0.61 -6.20
N HIS A 17 -22.69 0.57 -5.46
CA HIS A 17 -21.42 1.06 -5.95
C HIS A 17 -20.99 0.23 -7.16
N LYS A 18 -21.18 0.79 -8.36
CA LYS A 18 -20.56 0.27 -9.57
C LYS A 18 -19.18 0.88 -9.72
N GLY A 19 -18.23 0.10 -10.23
CA GLY A 19 -16.93 0.63 -10.63
C GLY A 19 -17.05 1.54 -11.85
N VAL A 20 -16.01 2.32 -12.12
CA VAL A 20 -15.90 3.10 -13.37
C VAL A 20 -15.76 2.11 -14.54
N PRO A 21 -16.50 2.28 -15.66
CA PRO A 21 -16.33 1.43 -16.84
C PRO A 21 -14.89 1.42 -17.35
N ILE A 22 -14.39 0.25 -17.74
CA ILE A 22 -13.00 0.06 -18.17
C ILE A 22 -12.64 0.93 -19.38
N GLU A 23 -13.59 1.17 -20.28
CA GLU A 23 -13.44 2.02 -21.46
C GLU A 23 -13.11 3.46 -21.07
N VAL A 24 -13.73 3.95 -19.99
CA VAL A 24 -13.51 5.31 -19.47
C VAL A 24 -12.16 5.40 -18.79
N LEU A 25 -11.78 4.37 -18.02
CA LEU A 25 -10.44 4.28 -17.43
C LEU A 25 -9.38 4.31 -18.52
N VAL A 26 -9.49 3.46 -19.55
CA VAL A 26 -8.52 3.40 -20.65
C VAL A 26 -8.46 4.70 -21.45
N ALA A 27 -9.60 5.35 -21.70
CA ALA A 27 -9.62 6.65 -22.37
C ALA A 27 -8.85 7.71 -21.55
N LEU A 28 -9.06 7.76 -20.23
CA LEU A 28 -8.34 8.67 -19.34
C LEU A 28 -6.84 8.34 -19.30
N ILE A 29 -6.50 7.06 -19.15
CA ILE A 29 -5.12 6.56 -19.12
C ILE A 29 -4.37 6.96 -20.40
N ASN A 30 -4.95 6.70 -21.57
CA ASN A 30 -4.37 7.06 -22.85
C ASN A 30 -4.23 8.57 -23.04
N GLN A 31 -5.18 9.36 -22.52
CA GLN A 31 -5.14 10.82 -22.57
C GLN A 31 -4.04 11.40 -21.67
N LEU A 32 -3.84 10.83 -20.49
CA LEU A 32 -2.80 11.25 -19.55
C LEU A 32 -1.43 10.66 -19.89
N HIS A 33 -1.40 9.59 -20.70
CA HIS A 33 -0.20 8.84 -21.06
C HIS A 33 0.58 8.34 -19.85
N VAL A 34 -0.14 7.78 -18.87
CA VAL A 34 0.44 7.27 -17.61
C VAL A 34 0.23 5.77 -17.51
N ASP A 35 1.20 5.06 -16.94
CA ASP A 35 1.08 3.62 -16.71
C ASP A 35 -0.02 3.32 -15.68
N PRO A 36 -0.98 2.43 -15.98
CA PRO A 36 -2.06 2.13 -15.06
C PRO A 36 -1.70 1.02 -14.07
N TRP A 37 -2.19 1.12 -12.84
CA TRP A 37 -2.21 0.02 -11.86
C TRP A 37 -3.62 -0.54 -11.74
N PHE A 38 -3.79 -1.82 -12.08
CA PHE A 38 -5.05 -2.55 -11.99
C PHE A 38 -5.00 -3.65 -10.93
N THR A 39 -5.88 -3.55 -9.95
CA THR A 39 -6.11 -4.59 -8.94
C THR A 39 -7.27 -5.48 -9.35
N MET A 40 -7.02 -6.77 -9.56
CA MET A 40 -8.06 -7.73 -9.95
C MET A 40 -8.93 -8.13 -8.76
N PRO A 41 -10.27 -8.20 -8.89
CA PRO A 41 -11.15 -8.62 -7.80
C PRO A 41 -10.84 -10.05 -7.31
N HIS A 42 -10.87 -10.28 -6.00
CA HIS A 42 -10.51 -11.60 -5.44
C HIS A 42 -11.46 -12.75 -5.85
N TYR A 43 -12.72 -12.45 -6.18
CA TYR A 43 -13.67 -13.44 -6.70
C TYR A 43 -13.66 -13.58 -8.23
N ALA A 44 -12.84 -12.81 -8.96
CA ALA A 44 -12.83 -12.88 -10.42
C ALA A 44 -12.34 -14.24 -10.92
N ASP A 45 -13.15 -14.88 -11.75
CA ASP A 45 -12.76 -16.09 -12.47
C ASP A 45 -11.81 -15.77 -13.63
N ASP A 46 -11.23 -16.82 -14.20
CA ASP A 46 -10.26 -16.69 -15.30
C ASP A 46 -10.86 -16.08 -16.56
N ASN A 47 -12.17 -16.28 -16.79
CA ASN A 47 -12.84 -15.72 -17.96
C ASN A 47 -12.98 -14.20 -17.82
N TRP A 48 -13.37 -13.73 -16.64
CA TRP A 48 -13.42 -12.30 -16.33
C TRP A 48 -12.04 -11.65 -16.47
N VAL A 49 -11.02 -12.24 -15.85
CA VAL A 49 -9.64 -11.71 -15.92
C VAL A 49 -9.14 -11.68 -17.36
N ARG A 50 -9.37 -12.74 -18.15
CA ARG A 50 -8.95 -12.80 -19.56
C ARG A 50 -9.64 -11.77 -20.42
N ASN A 51 -10.94 -11.55 -20.22
CA ASN A 51 -11.70 -10.53 -20.97
C ASN A 51 -11.23 -9.12 -20.62
N PHE A 52 -10.96 -8.85 -19.33
CA PHE A 52 -10.37 -7.59 -18.89
C PHE A 52 -9.00 -7.36 -19.54
N ALA A 53 -8.09 -8.34 -19.44
CA ALA A 53 -6.75 -8.24 -20.00
C ALA A 53 -6.76 -8.10 -21.53
N THR A 54 -7.66 -8.81 -22.23
CA THR A 54 -7.84 -8.70 -23.68
C THR A 54 -8.29 -7.29 -24.08
N TYR A 55 -9.25 -6.71 -23.35
CA TYR A 55 -9.68 -5.34 -23.60
C TYR A 55 -8.52 -4.35 -23.43
N ILE A 56 -7.73 -4.49 -22.37
CA ILE A 56 -6.54 -3.64 -22.15
C ILE A 56 -5.52 -3.82 -23.26
N ALA A 57 -5.18 -5.05 -23.66
CA ALA A 57 -4.20 -5.30 -24.72
C ALA A 57 -4.59 -4.64 -26.06
N GLN A 58 -5.90 -4.59 -26.36
CA GLN A 58 -6.45 -4.01 -27.60
C GLN A 58 -6.57 -2.48 -27.57
N ASN A 59 -6.82 -1.89 -26.41
CA ASN A 59 -7.25 -0.47 -26.32
C ASN A 59 -6.27 0.43 -25.57
N LEU A 60 -5.38 -0.12 -24.74
CA LEU A 60 -4.33 0.66 -24.09
C LEU A 60 -3.27 1.07 -25.11
N SER A 61 -2.77 2.30 -25.01
CA SER A 61 -1.65 2.79 -25.82
C SER A 61 -0.51 1.76 -25.86
N PRO A 62 0.05 1.43 -27.04
CA PRO A 62 1.16 0.48 -27.17
C PRO A 62 2.41 0.80 -26.37
N SER A 63 2.62 2.06 -25.98
CA SER A 63 3.76 2.49 -25.17
C SER A 63 3.58 2.33 -23.66
N LEU A 64 2.36 2.08 -23.16
CA LEU A 64 2.07 2.07 -21.72
C LEU A 64 2.14 0.66 -21.13
N THR A 65 2.68 0.56 -19.91
CA THR A 65 2.95 -0.68 -19.19
C THR A 65 1.91 -0.88 -18.07
N PRO A 66 0.93 -1.80 -18.20
CA PRO A 66 -0.02 -2.05 -17.13
C PRO A 66 0.63 -2.80 -15.96
N HIS A 67 0.48 -2.25 -14.76
CA HIS A 67 0.88 -2.82 -13.48
C HIS A 67 -0.29 -3.63 -12.91
N ILE A 68 -0.09 -4.93 -12.68
CA ILE A 68 -1.15 -5.86 -12.30
C ILE A 68 -0.90 -6.41 -10.91
N GLU A 69 -1.94 -6.37 -10.09
CA GLU A 69 -1.96 -6.96 -8.76
C GLU A 69 -3.25 -7.76 -8.56
N TYR A 70 -3.18 -8.85 -7.79
CA TYR A 70 -4.35 -9.61 -7.39
C TYR A 70 -4.90 -9.09 -6.05
N SER A 71 -6.10 -8.50 -6.05
CA SER A 71 -6.82 -8.07 -4.84
C SER A 71 -6.11 -7.00 -3.97
N ASN A 72 -6.87 -6.39 -3.06
CA ASN A 72 -6.36 -5.45 -2.06
C ASN A 72 -5.93 -6.19 -0.79
N GLU A 73 -4.73 -5.89 -0.29
CA GLU A 73 -4.20 -6.24 1.03
C GLU A 73 -4.69 -7.58 1.61
N THR A 74 -4.40 -8.66 0.90
CA THR A 74 -4.78 -10.01 1.35
C THR A 74 -4.12 -10.42 2.67
N TRP A 75 -3.18 -9.63 3.18
CA TRP A 75 -2.54 -9.77 4.48
C TRP A 75 -3.30 -9.04 5.61
N ASN A 76 -4.24 -8.15 5.31
CA ASN A 76 -4.93 -7.31 6.29
C ASN A 76 -6.33 -7.87 6.64
N PRO A 77 -6.58 -8.32 7.89
CA PRO A 77 -7.85 -8.90 8.31
C PRO A 77 -9.02 -7.90 8.33
N GLY A 78 -8.76 -6.59 8.13
CA GLY A 78 -9.80 -5.58 7.92
C GLY A 78 -10.55 -5.74 6.59
N PHE A 79 -10.03 -6.54 5.65
CA PHE A 79 -10.66 -6.78 4.34
C PHE A 79 -11.13 -8.21 4.17
N TRP A 80 -12.25 -8.40 3.47
CA TRP A 80 -12.79 -9.72 3.18
C TRP A 80 -11.86 -10.60 2.33
N SER A 81 -11.01 -9.98 1.51
CA SER A 81 -10.00 -10.65 0.69
C SER A 81 -9.07 -11.51 1.55
N TYR A 82 -8.72 -11.06 2.76
CA TYR A 82 -7.92 -11.82 3.73
C TYR A 82 -8.51 -13.19 4.03
N TYR A 83 -9.79 -13.20 4.44
CA TYR A 83 -10.47 -14.43 4.82
C TYR A 83 -10.71 -15.33 3.61
N TYR A 84 -11.01 -14.73 2.45
CA TYR A 84 -11.18 -15.47 1.21
C TYR A 84 -9.90 -16.23 0.81
N VAL A 85 -8.76 -15.55 0.70
CA VAL A 85 -7.52 -16.21 0.27
C VAL A 85 -6.99 -17.20 1.30
N GLN A 86 -7.22 -16.94 2.59
CA GLN A 86 -6.91 -17.88 3.66
C GLN A 86 -7.73 -19.17 3.51
N GLN A 87 -9.06 -19.06 3.37
CA GLN A 87 -9.92 -20.23 3.23
C GLN A 87 -9.58 -21.03 1.97
N LYS A 88 -9.38 -20.35 0.84
CA LYS A 88 -8.96 -20.99 -0.41
C LYS A 88 -7.64 -21.76 -0.27
N GLY A 89 -6.66 -21.19 0.43
CA GLY A 89 -5.41 -21.88 0.70
C GLY A 89 -5.57 -23.10 1.62
N ILE A 90 -6.48 -23.05 2.59
CA ILE A 90 -6.80 -24.20 3.45
C ILE A 90 -7.46 -25.30 2.63
N ASP A 91 -8.45 -24.96 1.79
CA ASP A 91 -9.16 -25.89 0.92
C ASP A 91 -8.21 -26.61 -0.06
N GLU A 92 -7.15 -25.93 -0.49
CA GLU A 92 -6.10 -26.47 -1.37
C GLU A 92 -4.96 -27.16 -0.61
N GLY A 93 -5.03 -27.27 0.72
CA GLY A 93 -4.03 -27.94 1.55
C GLY A 93 -2.68 -27.20 1.63
N LEU A 94 -2.68 -25.87 1.45
CA LEU A 94 -1.48 -25.03 1.44
C LEU A 94 -1.04 -24.59 2.86
N ASN A 95 -1.61 -25.16 3.90
CA ASN A 95 -1.44 -24.77 5.31
C ASN A 95 -0.25 -25.41 6.04
N THR A 96 0.66 -26.10 5.35
CA THR A 96 1.85 -26.70 5.97
C THR A 96 2.80 -25.63 6.52
N VAL A 97 3.08 -25.69 7.83
CA VAL A 97 4.02 -24.79 8.51
C VAL A 97 5.45 -25.31 8.37
N PRO A 98 6.39 -24.56 7.76
CA PRO A 98 7.80 -24.93 7.75
C PRO A 98 8.36 -25.07 9.17
N SER A 99 9.29 -26.00 9.38
CA SER A 99 9.86 -26.30 10.71
C SER A 99 10.49 -25.08 11.39
N ALA A 100 11.03 -24.14 10.61
CA ALA A 100 11.57 -22.86 11.10
C ALA A 100 10.54 -22.00 11.86
N TYR A 101 9.24 -22.21 11.61
CA TYR A 101 8.14 -21.46 12.22
C TYR A 101 7.23 -22.35 13.10
N ALA A 102 7.66 -23.56 13.44
CA ALA A 102 6.82 -24.52 14.18
C ALA A 102 6.28 -23.99 15.53
N ASN A 103 6.99 -23.05 16.15
CA ASN A 103 6.64 -22.42 17.42
C ASN A 103 6.31 -20.92 17.28
N ASP A 104 6.16 -20.40 16.06
CA ASP A 104 5.82 -18.99 15.84
C ASP A 104 4.30 -18.80 16.02
N VAL A 105 3.92 -18.01 17.03
CA VAL A 105 2.51 -17.75 17.38
C VAL A 105 1.77 -16.92 16.32
N ASN A 106 2.49 -16.19 15.46
CA ASN A 106 1.92 -15.34 14.43
C ASN A 106 1.95 -15.98 13.03
N ARG A 107 2.67 -17.10 12.85
CA ARG A 107 2.91 -17.74 11.55
C ARG A 107 2.47 -19.21 11.51
N GLY A 108 1.21 -19.44 11.85
CA GLY A 108 0.56 -20.75 11.79
C GLY A 108 0.14 -21.19 10.39
N GLY A 109 -0.59 -22.30 10.30
CA GLY A 109 -1.01 -22.87 9.02
C GLY A 109 -1.89 -21.93 8.19
N GLU A 110 -2.72 -21.11 8.84
CA GLU A 110 -3.56 -20.10 8.21
C GLU A 110 -2.74 -19.02 7.49
N TYR A 111 -1.64 -18.57 8.11
CA TYR A 111 -0.71 -17.62 7.53
C TYR A 111 -0.09 -18.18 6.24
N PHE A 112 0.38 -19.44 6.27
CA PHE A 112 0.97 -20.09 5.10
C PHE A 112 -0.06 -20.43 4.02
N ALA A 113 -1.27 -20.83 4.39
CA ALA A 113 -2.36 -21.04 3.44
C ALA A 113 -2.66 -19.75 2.65
N ARG A 114 -2.84 -18.65 3.37
CA ARG A 114 -3.17 -17.33 2.82
C ARG A 114 -2.09 -16.84 1.85
N LEU A 115 -0.82 -16.82 2.28
CA LEU A 115 0.27 -16.28 1.45
C LEU A 115 0.53 -17.15 0.22
N ARG A 116 0.42 -18.49 0.34
CA ARG A 116 0.68 -19.40 -0.78
C ARG A 116 -0.43 -19.36 -1.81
N TYR A 117 -1.69 -19.36 -1.38
CA TYR A 117 -2.81 -19.19 -2.31
C TYR A 117 -2.76 -17.84 -3.01
N TYR A 118 -2.49 -16.76 -2.25
CA TYR A 118 -2.29 -15.43 -2.81
C TYR A 118 -1.20 -15.41 -3.89
N THR A 119 -0.03 -15.99 -3.61
CA THR A 119 1.07 -16.08 -4.56
C THR A 119 0.68 -16.89 -5.79
N GLN A 120 0.16 -18.10 -5.60
CA GLN A 120 -0.27 -18.99 -6.68
C GLN A 120 -1.31 -18.33 -7.60
N ARG A 121 -2.33 -17.69 -7.01
CA ARG A 121 -3.39 -17.03 -7.79
C ARG A 121 -2.87 -15.80 -8.53
N SER A 122 -1.99 -15.02 -7.92
CA SER A 122 -1.34 -13.87 -8.58
C SER A 122 -0.55 -14.32 -9.82
N LEU A 123 0.27 -15.37 -9.70
CA LEU A 123 1.05 -15.90 -10.82
C LEU A 123 0.15 -16.45 -11.96
N ALA A 124 -0.97 -17.10 -11.62
CA ALA A 124 -1.95 -17.53 -12.60
C ALA A 124 -2.58 -16.35 -13.34
N ILE A 125 -2.93 -15.27 -12.63
CA ILE A 125 -3.46 -14.04 -13.23
C ILE A 125 -2.42 -13.38 -14.14
N PHE A 126 -1.16 -13.28 -13.73
CA PHE A 126 -0.10 -12.75 -14.58
C PHE A 126 0.06 -13.55 -15.87
N THR A 127 -0.06 -14.87 -15.80
CA THR A 127 -0.05 -15.74 -16.98
C THR A 127 -1.20 -15.40 -17.93
N ILE A 128 -2.43 -15.26 -17.41
CA ILE A 128 -3.61 -14.88 -18.22
C ILE A 128 -3.40 -13.52 -18.92
N TRP A 129 -2.83 -12.54 -18.20
CA TRP A 129 -2.54 -11.23 -18.77
C TRP A 129 -1.49 -11.28 -19.88
N ARG A 130 -0.38 -12.00 -19.66
CA ARG A 130 0.67 -12.21 -20.66
C ARG A 130 0.15 -12.92 -21.90
N ASP A 131 -0.68 -13.95 -21.73
CA ASP A 131 -1.33 -14.65 -22.83
C ASP A 131 -2.24 -13.71 -23.63
N ALA A 132 -3.05 -12.88 -22.95
CA ALA A 132 -3.91 -11.91 -23.62
C ALA A 132 -3.09 -10.87 -24.41
N PHE A 133 -1.97 -10.40 -23.88
CA PHE A 133 -1.06 -9.49 -24.59
C PHE A 133 -0.47 -10.16 -25.84
N SER A 134 0.12 -11.34 -25.69
CA SER A 134 0.70 -12.12 -26.79
C SER A 134 -0.32 -12.42 -27.91
N GLN A 135 -1.53 -12.87 -27.53
CA GLN A 135 -2.62 -13.18 -28.47
C GLN A 135 -3.12 -11.96 -29.25
N ASN A 136 -2.94 -10.75 -28.71
CA ASN A 136 -3.30 -9.48 -29.36
C ASN A 136 -2.08 -8.78 -29.98
N GLY A 137 -0.96 -9.50 -30.18
CA GLY A 137 0.23 -8.98 -30.87
C GLY A 137 1.06 -7.99 -30.06
N ARG A 138 0.89 -7.97 -28.73
CA ARG A 138 1.68 -7.16 -27.79
C ARG A 138 2.81 -7.99 -27.18
N ASP A 139 3.84 -7.31 -26.69
CA ASP A 139 4.89 -7.97 -25.92
C ASP A 139 4.31 -8.45 -24.57
N PRO A 140 4.33 -9.76 -24.25
CA PRO A 140 3.88 -10.23 -22.95
C PRO A 140 4.72 -9.70 -21.78
N GLU A 141 5.98 -9.29 -21.98
CA GLU A 141 6.80 -8.68 -20.91
C GLU A 141 6.43 -7.21 -20.63
N GLN A 142 5.51 -6.61 -21.40
CA GLN A 142 4.92 -5.30 -21.10
C GLN A 142 4.00 -5.34 -19.86
N VAL A 143 3.60 -6.52 -19.38
CA VAL A 143 2.77 -6.66 -18.19
C VAL A 143 3.66 -6.64 -16.95
N PHE A 144 3.55 -5.60 -16.13
CA PHE A 144 4.32 -5.45 -14.89
C PHE A 144 3.59 -6.13 -13.71
N ARG A 145 4.26 -7.02 -13.00
CA ARG A 145 3.64 -8.04 -12.12
C ARG A 145 4.00 -7.79 -10.67
N ILE A 146 2.99 -7.55 -9.82
CA ILE A 146 3.19 -7.04 -8.45
C ILE A 146 2.56 -7.98 -7.42
N LEU A 147 3.32 -8.27 -6.36
CA LEU A 147 2.78 -8.85 -5.12
C LEU A 147 2.76 -7.79 -4.00
N GLY A 148 1.64 -7.69 -3.30
CA GLY A 148 1.47 -6.81 -2.14
C GLY A 148 1.93 -7.47 -0.83
N THR A 149 2.57 -6.69 0.04
CA THR A 149 3.04 -7.13 1.37
C THR A 149 2.68 -6.11 2.46
N GLN A 150 2.90 -6.50 3.70
CA GLN A 150 2.76 -5.66 4.89
C GLN A 150 4.12 -5.04 5.24
N GLN A 151 4.14 -3.76 5.62
CA GLN A 151 5.39 -3.00 5.76
C GLN A 151 6.44 -3.62 6.71
N GLY A 152 6.01 -4.21 7.82
CA GLY A 152 6.86 -4.83 8.83
C GLY A 152 7.10 -6.34 8.66
N ASP A 153 6.36 -7.02 7.78
CA ASP A 153 6.46 -8.47 7.64
C ASP A 153 7.40 -8.88 6.50
N THR A 154 8.70 -8.80 6.76
CA THR A 154 9.73 -9.29 5.82
C THR A 154 9.66 -10.79 5.58
N VAL A 155 9.10 -11.57 6.53
CA VAL A 155 8.94 -13.02 6.36
C VAL A 155 7.87 -13.30 5.31
N LEU A 156 6.76 -12.57 5.33
CA LEU A 156 5.73 -12.67 4.29
C LEU A 156 6.33 -12.47 2.91
N THR A 157 7.11 -11.39 2.73
CA THR A 157 7.80 -11.09 1.47
C THR A 157 8.75 -12.23 1.04
N LYS A 158 9.62 -12.71 1.95
CA LYS A 158 10.57 -13.80 1.66
C LYS A 158 9.86 -15.09 1.26
N GLU A 159 8.86 -15.50 2.02
CA GLU A 159 8.13 -16.74 1.79
C GLU A 159 7.32 -16.68 0.49
N MET A 160 6.70 -15.53 0.16
CA MET A 160 6.02 -15.35 -1.13
C MET A 160 7.01 -15.46 -2.30
N LEU A 161 8.14 -14.75 -2.26
CA LEU A 161 9.11 -14.74 -3.35
C LEU A 161 9.83 -16.09 -3.55
N ALA A 162 10.03 -16.85 -2.48
CA ALA A 162 10.58 -18.21 -2.53
C ALA A 162 9.56 -19.24 -3.03
N TYR A 163 8.28 -19.06 -2.70
CA TYR A 163 7.24 -20.02 -3.03
C TYR A 163 7.08 -20.16 -4.54
N THR A 164 7.15 -21.40 -5.05
CA THR A 164 7.05 -21.71 -6.48
C THR A 164 7.98 -20.89 -7.38
N ASN A 165 9.10 -20.42 -6.83
CA ASN A 165 10.05 -19.54 -7.53
C ASN A 165 9.39 -18.25 -8.07
N ALA A 166 8.44 -17.68 -7.31
CA ALA A 166 7.70 -16.48 -7.70
C ALA A 166 8.61 -15.29 -8.04
N SER A 167 9.77 -15.17 -7.40
CA SER A 167 10.80 -14.17 -7.74
C SER A 167 11.29 -14.17 -9.19
N LYS A 168 11.01 -15.21 -9.98
CA LYS A 168 11.30 -15.26 -11.42
C LYS A 168 10.12 -14.89 -12.32
N GLN A 169 8.98 -14.56 -11.72
CA GLN A 169 7.71 -14.34 -12.40
C GLN A 169 7.03 -13.04 -11.93
N VAL A 170 7.70 -12.26 -11.09
CA VAL A 170 7.20 -10.97 -10.58
C VAL A 170 8.28 -9.92 -10.75
N ASP A 171 7.85 -8.68 -10.95
CA ASP A 171 8.74 -7.54 -11.18
C ASP A 171 8.95 -6.75 -9.89
N ALA A 172 7.93 -6.69 -9.03
CA ALA A 172 8.00 -5.93 -7.80
C ALA A 172 7.22 -6.52 -6.62
N ILE A 173 7.65 -6.12 -5.43
CA ILE A 173 6.87 -6.16 -4.20
C ILE A 173 6.39 -4.75 -3.89
N ALA A 174 5.10 -4.60 -3.60
CA ALA A 174 4.51 -3.35 -3.17
C ALA A 174 4.13 -3.40 -1.68
N MET A 175 4.35 -2.29 -0.95
CA MET A 175 4.01 -2.17 0.47
C MET A 175 3.31 -0.84 0.81
N ALA A 176 2.85 -0.71 2.05
CA ALA A 176 2.25 0.51 2.60
C ALA A 176 3.09 1.12 3.74
N PRO A 177 4.13 1.95 3.47
CA PRO A 177 4.89 2.65 4.49
C PRO A 177 4.07 3.76 5.16
N TYR A 178 3.49 3.42 6.30
CA TYR A 178 2.77 4.34 7.17
C TYR A 178 3.59 4.74 8.40
N PHE A 179 3.52 6.03 8.76
CA PHE A 179 4.05 6.54 10.02
C PHE A 179 2.96 7.12 10.92
N PHE A 180 3.04 6.84 12.22
CA PHE A 180 2.07 7.25 13.24
C PHE A 180 2.62 7.11 14.67
N GLY A 181 3.49 6.13 14.93
CA GLY A 181 4.10 5.90 16.25
C GLY A 181 3.22 5.07 17.20
N CYS A 182 3.50 5.12 18.51
CA CYS A 182 2.83 4.26 19.49
C CYS A 182 1.34 4.60 19.63
N VAL A 183 0.47 3.64 19.33
CA VAL A 183 -0.99 3.85 19.44
C VAL A 183 -1.46 3.71 20.89
N ASP A 184 -1.12 2.60 21.55
CA ASP A 184 -1.57 2.30 22.91
C ASP A 184 -0.58 1.41 23.68
N ARG A 185 -0.68 1.40 25.01
CA ARG A 185 0.24 0.68 25.91
C ARG A 185 0.02 -0.83 26.00
N ARG A 186 -1.00 -1.42 25.36
CA ARG A 186 -1.18 -2.88 25.32
C ARG A 186 -0.17 -3.53 24.38
N ASN A 187 0.33 -2.78 23.39
CA ASN A 187 1.48 -3.22 22.62
C ASN A 187 2.72 -3.16 23.51
N VAL A 188 3.41 -4.29 23.66
CA VAL A 188 4.59 -4.45 24.53
C VAL A 188 5.67 -3.41 24.25
N VAL A 189 5.84 -3.03 22.98
CA VAL A 189 6.84 -2.02 22.56
C VAL A 189 6.48 -0.59 22.94
N CYS A 190 5.25 -0.36 23.39
CA CYS A 190 4.68 0.95 23.73
C CYS A 190 4.36 1.09 25.22
N GLN A 191 4.78 0.14 26.07
CA GLN A 191 4.48 0.20 27.51
C GLN A 191 5.21 1.35 28.21
N ASP A 192 6.51 1.51 27.94
CA ASP A 192 7.41 2.41 28.65
C ASP A 192 7.74 3.71 27.88
N VAL A 193 7.01 4.00 26.80
CA VAL A 193 7.19 5.26 26.07
C VAL A 193 6.54 6.43 26.81
N GLU A 194 7.05 7.63 26.58
CA GLU A 194 6.56 8.85 27.22
C GLU A 194 5.09 9.12 26.88
N PHE A 195 4.74 9.05 25.59
CA PHE A 195 3.39 9.29 25.09
C PHE A 195 2.94 8.18 24.14
N VAL A 196 1.62 7.93 24.12
CA VAL A 196 0.95 7.09 23.12
C VAL A 196 -0.27 7.85 22.56
N LEU A 197 -0.65 7.57 21.31
CA LEU A 197 -1.74 8.29 20.62
C LEU A 197 -3.08 8.16 21.33
N SER A 198 -3.29 7.10 22.10
CA SER A 198 -4.49 6.88 22.90
C SER A 198 -4.56 7.72 24.18
N GLU A 199 -3.50 8.47 24.51
CA GLU A 199 -3.39 9.28 25.73
C GLU A 199 -3.13 10.77 25.45
N VAL A 200 -2.89 11.15 24.19
CA VAL A 200 -2.48 12.52 23.85
C VAL A 200 -3.51 13.58 24.24
N THR A 201 -3.02 14.77 24.59
CA THR A 201 -3.83 15.94 24.95
C THR A 201 -3.70 17.11 23.99
N ASP A 202 -2.65 17.14 23.19
CA ASP A 202 -2.30 18.24 22.30
C ASP A 202 -1.49 17.74 21.09
N VAL A 203 -1.27 18.64 20.13
CA VAL A 203 -0.54 18.36 18.89
C VAL A 203 0.97 18.16 19.13
N GLU A 204 1.55 18.76 20.18
CA GLU A 204 2.97 18.59 20.50
C GLU A 204 3.27 17.14 20.86
N GLN A 205 2.44 16.52 21.68
CA GLN A 205 2.57 15.11 22.04
C GLN A 205 2.41 14.19 20.81
N VAL A 206 1.52 14.52 19.88
CA VAL A 206 1.37 13.76 18.62
C VAL A 206 2.69 13.76 17.83
N PHE A 207 3.34 14.93 17.68
CA PHE A 207 4.62 15.00 16.98
C PHE A 207 5.77 14.38 17.78
N SER A 208 5.75 14.44 19.12
CA SER A 208 6.70 13.71 19.96
C SER A 208 6.64 12.19 19.71
N ILE A 209 5.43 11.66 19.50
CA ILE A 209 5.22 10.24 19.18
C ILE A 209 5.72 9.91 17.77
N ILE A 210 5.32 10.70 16.75
CA ILE A 210 5.73 10.46 15.36
C ILE A 210 7.25 10.55 15.21
N ASN A 211 7.89 11.47 15.92
CA ASN A 211 9.32 11.76 15.82
C ASN A 211 10.14 11.07 16.91
N THR A 212 9.60 10.04 17.56
CA THR A 212 10.36 9.25 18.53
C THR A 212 11.56 8.61 17.82
N PRO A 213 12.80 8.80 18.33
CA PRO A 213 13.98 8.21 17.73
C PRO A 213 13.94 6.69 17.77
N PHE A 214 14.39 6.05 16.69
CA PHE A 214 14.54 4.60 16.63
C PHE A 214 15.66 4.14 17.57
N LYS A 215 15.37 3.15 18.42
CA LYS A 215 16.36 2.55 19.32
C LYS A 215 16.52 1.07 18.98
N PRO A 216 17.68 0.61 18.48
CA PRO A 216 17.96 -0.83 18.45
C PRO A 216 18.03 -1.39 19.88
N PRO A 217 17.63 -2.64 20.14
CA PRO A 217 17.13 -3.64 19.20
C PRO A 217 15.59 -3.65 19.11
N PHE A 218 14.90 -2.49 19.17
CA PHE A 218 13.43 -2.43 19.12
C PHE A 218 12.89 -2.91 17.75
N GLU A 219 12.93 -4.22 17.54
CA GLU A 219 12.05 -4.93 16.63
C GLU A 219 10.63 -4.65 17.14
N GLY A 220 9.89 -3.82 16.40
CA GLY A 220 8.54 -3.46 16.75
C GLY A 220 8.34 -2.00 17.15
N ASP A 221 9.21 -1.07 16.76
CA ASP A 221 8.78 0.33 16.64
C ASP A 221 7.39 0.33 15.95
N PRO A 222 6.35 0.92 16.58
CA PRO A 222 4.98 0.93 16.08
C PRO A 222 4.81 1.73 14.78
N SER A 223 5.89 2.15 14.14
CA SER A 223 5.96 3.00 12.94
C SER A 223 5.96 4.48 13.30
N ALA A 224 6.75 4.91 14.28
CA ALA A 224 7.30 6.26 14.28
C ALA A 224 8.16 6.44 13.01
N ILE A 225 8.52 7.68 12.64
CA ILE A 225 9.08 7.93 11.31
C ILE A 225 10.37 7.15 11.05
N GLU A 226 11.29 7.10 12.01
CA GLU A 226 12.53 6.34 11.90
C GLU A 226 12.28 4.82 11.94
N GLY A 227 11.28 4.35 12.69
CA GLY A 227 10.86 2.95 12.66
C GLY A 227 10.23 2.53 11.34
N THR A 228 9.43 3.43 10.72
CA THR A 228 8.92 3.24 9.36
C THR A 228 10.09 3.12 8.40
N MET A 229 11.05 4.06 8.45
CA MET A 229 12.28 4.03 7.63
C MET A 229 13.03 2.70 7.75
N GLU A 230 13.24 2.19 8.97
CA GLU A 230 13.90 0.88 9.17
C GLU A 230 13.09 -0.28 8.56
N LYS A 231 11.75 -0.27 8.63
CA LYS A 231 10.91 -1.28 7.99
C LYS A 231 11.05 -1.25 6.47
N VAL A 232 11.02 -0.07 5.86
CA VAL A 232 11.19 0.05 4.40
C VAL A 232 12.58 -0.41 3.97
N LYS A 233 13.63 -0.05 4.74
CA LYS A 233 15.00 -0.51 4.48
C LYS A 233 15.12 -2.03 4.49
N ARG A 234 14.56 -2.69 5.51
CA ARG A 234 14.57 -4.16 5.59
C ARG A 234 13.88 -4.82 4.40
N GLN A 235 12.80 -4.21 3.91
CA GLN A 235 12.08 -4.72 2.75
C GLN A 235 12.85 -4.45 1.45
N ALA A 236 13.58 -3.33 1.34
CA ALA A 236 14.49 -3.05 0.24
C ALA A 236 15.61 -4.10 0.18
N GLU A 237 16.18 -4.46 1.33
CA GLU A 237 17.18 -5.54 1.42
C GLU A 237 16.63 -6.90 0.99
N VAL A 238 15.41 -7.27 1.44
CA VAL A 238 14.78 -8.54 1.04
C VAL A 238 14.53 -8.59 -0.46
N THR A 239 13.85 -7.59 -1.00
CA THR A 239 13.54 -7.52 -2.44
C THR A 239 14.80 -7.52 -3.29
N LYS A 240 15.85 -6.81 -2.85
CA LYS A 240 17.15 -6.81 -3.52
C LYS A 240 17.76 -8.21 -3.59
N ASN A 241 17.70 -8.98 -2.51
CA ASN A 241 18.23 -10.34 -2.47
C ASN A 241 17.51 -11.31 -3.43
N TYR A 242 16.25 -11.05 -3.76
CA TYR A 242 15.49 -11.83 -4.75
C TYR A 242 15.56 -11.25 -6.17
N GLY A 243 16.14 -10.06 -6.34
CA GLY A 243 16.28 -9.39 -7.64
C GLY A 243 14.98 -8.80 -8.17
N VAL A 244 14.08 -8.36 -7.27
CA VAL A 244 12.82 -7.69 -7.62
C VAL A 244 12.80 -6.26 -7.09
N GLU A 245 11.96 -5.42 -7.67
CA GLU A 245 11.78 -4.04 -7.20
C GLU A 245 10.99 -3.98 -5.89
N LEU A 246 11.20 -2.90 -5.14
CA LEU A 246 10.37 -2.46 -4.04
C LEU A 246 9.67 -1.17 -4.45
N MET A 247 8.35 -1.18 -4.35
CA MET A 247 7.49 -0.02 -4.56
C MET A 247 6.44 0.08 -3.45
N THR A 248 5.55 1.06 -3.56
CA THR A 248 4.43 1.23 -2.63
C THR A 248 3.10 1.29 -3.38
N TYR A 249 2.07 0.65 -2.83
CA TYR A 249 0.68 0.83 -3.29
C TYR A 249 -0.01 1.98 -2.55
N GLU A 250 0.53 2.38 -1.40
CA GLU A 250 0.10 3.54 -0.61
C GLU A 250 1.19 3.95 0.39
N GLY A 251 1.00 5.06 1.08
CA GLY A 251 1.92 5.49 2.14
C GLY A 251 1.60 6.88 2.65
N GLY A 252 2.28 7.27 3.72
CA GLY A 252 2.13 8.56 4.38
C GLY A 252 1.90 8.43 5.88
N GLN A 253 1.15 9.38 6.45
CA GLN A 253 0.77 9.32 7.87
C GLN A 253 -0.41 8.38 8.09
N HIS A 254 -0.51 7.75 9.26
CA HIS A 254 -1.60 6.85 9.67
C HIS A 254 -2.21 7.22 11.03
N LEU A 255 -2.44 8.53 11.25
CA LEU A 255 -3.14 9.02 12.46
C LEU A 255 -4.64 8.74 12.34
N THR A 256 -5.02 7.53 12.71
CA THR A 256 -6.41 7.06 12.77
C THR A 256 -6.79 6.65 14.18
N ILE A 257 -8.08 6.68 14.44
CA ILE A 257 -8.70 6.13 15.66
C ILE A 257 -9.16 4.68 15.48
N MET A 258 -8.97 4.09 14.30
CA MET A 258 -9.28 2.67 14.02
C MET A 258 -8.14 1.74 14.47
N GLY A 259 -8.46 0.49 14.78
CA GLY A 259 -7.45 -0.57 14.92
C GLY A 259 -6.63 -0.59 16.21
N GLY A 260 -7.07 0.08 17.28
CA GLY A 260 -6.35 0.03 18.56
C GLY A 260 -6.75 1.07 19.58
N MET A 261 -7.45 2.14 19.21
CA MET A 261 -7.90 3.12 20.19
C MET A 261 -9.16 2.62 20.93
N GLY A 262 -8.93 1.77 21.95
CA GLY A 262 -9.80 1.30 23.05
C GLY A 262 -11.34 1.38 22.99
N ASP A 263 -11.98 1.01 24.10
CA ASP A 263 -13.41 1.26 24.33
C ASP A 263 -13.65 2.72 24.72
N PHE A 264 -13.19 3.66 23.88
CA PHE A 264 -13.36 5.09 24.11
C PHE A 264 -14.82 5.51 23.92
N SER A 265 -15.25 6.45 24.76
CA SER A 265 -16.51 7.16 24.60
C SER A 265 -16.55 7.93 23.28
N HIS A 266 -17.76 8.31 22.86
CA HIS A 266 -17.95 9.13 21.67
C HIS A 266 -17.13 10.43 21.72
N ASP A 267 -17.12 11.08 22.89
CA ASP A 267 -16.47 12.38 23.09
C ASP A 267 -14.94 12.26 23.06
N GLU A 268 -14.38 11.19 23.63
CA GLU A 268 -12.95 10.89 23.53
C GLU A 268 -12.53 10.66 22.07
N LYS A 269 -13.30 9.85 21.33
CA LYS A 269 -13.04 9.63 19.89
C LYS A 269 -13.12 10.92 19.10
N GLN A 270 -14.06 11.81 19.43
CA GLN A 270 -14.15 13.13 18.81
C GLN A 270 -12.92 14.01 19.13
N ARG A 271 -12.47 14.02 20.39
CA ARG A 271 -11.26 14.73 20.82
C ARG A 271 -10.02 14.27 20.04
N PHE A 272 -9.80 12.97 19.93
CA PHE A 272 -8.66 12.41 19.19
C PHE A 272 -8.73 12.75 17.69
N ARG A 273 -9.92 12.63 17.07
CA ARG A 273 -10.11 13.03 15.67
C ARG A 273 -9.75 14.49 15.43
N GLU A 274 -10.16 15.39 16.32
CA GLU A 274 -9.85 16.81 16.20
C GLU A 274 -8.34 17.07 16.35
N LEU A 275 -7.68 16.43 17.33
CA LEU A 275 -6.21 16.52 17.48
C LEU A 275 -5.48 16.00 16.24
N PHE A 276 -5.89 14.87 15.67
CA PHE A 276 -5.25 14.32 14.47
C PHE A 276 -5.51 15.17 13.22
N LYS A 277 -6.67 15.83 13.12
CA LYS A 277 -6.92 16.83 12.07
C LYS A 277 -5.99 18.04 12.22
N GLN A 278 -5.81 18.54 13.44
CA GLN A 278 -4.87 19.64 13.72
C GLN A 278 -3.44 19.25 13.39
N ALA A 279 -2.99 18.06 13.80
CA ALA A 279 -1.66 17.54 13.45
C ALA A 279 -1.45 17.41 11.93
N ASN A 280 -2.46 16.97 11.17
CA ASN A 280 -2.37 16.90 9.70
C ASN A 280 -2.31 18.28 9.01
N ARG A 281 -2.79 19.34 9.67
CA ARG A 281 -2.74 20.73 9.19
C ARG A 281 -1.51 21.50 9.70
N ASP A 282 -0.77 20.94 10.65
CA ASP A 282 0.42 21.55 11.23
C ASP A 282 1.60 21.50 10.24
N PRO A 283 2.40 22.59 10.10
CA PRO A 283 3.57 22.62 9.23
C PRO A 283 4.57 21.48 9.45
N ARG A 284 4.72 20.97 10.68
CA ARG A 284 5.64 19.85 10.99
C ARG A 284 5.27 18.57 10.25
N MET A 285 4.01 18.41 9.83
CA MET A 285 3.62 17.28 8.99
C MET A 285 4.33 17.32 7.62
N LYS A 286 4.64 18.51 7.10
CA LYS A 286 5.43 18.67 5.88
C LYS A 286 6.82 18.05 6.04
N ASP A 287 7.49 18.36 7.14
CA ASP A 287 8.86 17.90 7.43
C ASP A 287 8.91 16.37 7.54
N ASN A 288 7.88 15.78 8.13
CA ASN A 288 7.75 14.32 8.26
C ASN A 288 7.58 13.62 6.91
N TYR A 289 6.73 14.16 6.02
CA TYR A 289 6.61 13.64 4.65
C TYR A 289 7.91 13.79 3.87
N LEU A 290 8.58 14.95 3.96
CA LEU A 290 9.87 15.16 3.30
C LEU A 290 10.93 14.18 3.81
N THR A 291 10.94 13.90 5.12
CA THR A 291 11.87 12.93 5.73
C THR A 291 11.68 11.55 5.13
N LEU A 292 10.44 11.05 5.08
CA LEU A 292 10.13 9.74 4.52
C LEU A 292 10.45 9.65 3.01
N LEU A 293 10.04 10.64 2.21
CA LEU A 293 10.24 10.63 0.76
C LEU A 293 11.72 10.74 0.39
N ASN A 294 12.49 11.58 1.07
CA ASN A 294 13.94 11.68 0.86
C ASN A 294 14.66 10.38 1.24
N TYR A 295 14.24 9.74 2.33
CA TYR A 295 14.80 8.46 2.73
C TYR A 295 14.45 7.33 1.75
N TRP A 296 13.21 7.28 1.27
CA TRP A 296 12.80 6.34 0.23
C TRP A 296 13.69 6.47 -1.01
N LYS A 297 13.92 7.71 -1.47
CA LYS A 297 14.82 7.99 -2.59
C LYS A 297 16.26 7.57 -2.29
N SER A 298 16.79 7.80 -1.08
CA SER A 298 18.16 7.42 -0.75
C SER A 298 18.37 5.91 -0.78
N LEU A 299 17.37 5.11 -0.43
CA LEU A 299 17.46 3.65 -0.54
C LEU A 299 17.63 3.15 -1.98
N HIS A 300 17.14 3.90 -2.97
CA HIS A 300 17.45 3.55 -4.37
C HIS A 300 18.96 3.65 -4.65
N GLN A 301 19.67 4.60 -4.03
CA GLN A 301 21.12 4.73 -4.20
C GLN A 301 21.86 3.55 -3.54
N ASP A 302 21.36 3.08 -2.40
CA ASP A 302 21.98 1.99 -1.63
C ASP A 302 21.70 0.60 -2.21
N TYR A 303 20.46 0.36 -2.65
CA TYR A 303 20.00 -0.98 -3.06
C TYR A 303 19.73 -1.09 -4.57
N ASN A 304 19.55 0.01 -5.30
CA ASN A 304 19.24 0.04 -6.74
C ASN A 304 18.05 -0.87 -7.11
N ASN A 305 17.00 -0.86 -6.30
CA ASN A 305 15.75 -1.58 -6.56
C ASN A 305 14.51 -0.92 -5.93
N VAL A 306 14.65 0.26 -5.33
CA VAL A 306 13.53 0.99 -4.68
C VAL A 306 12.99 2.03 -5.67
N THR A 307 11.74 1.93 -6.09
CA THR A 307 11.19 2.70 -7.22
C THR A 307 10.02 3.58 -6.79
N LEU A 308 8.80 3.31 -7.28
CA LEU A 308 7.62 4.15 -7.14
C LEU A 308 7.18 4.33 -5.68
N PHE A 309 6.96 5.58 -5.27
CA PHE A 309 6.25 5.92 -4.03
C PHE A 309 4.84 6.45 -4.33
N THR A 310 3.81 5.64 -4.09
CA THR A 310 2.40 5.98 -4.18
C THR A 310 1.90 6.46 -2.83
N LEU A 311 1.25 7.63 -2.81
CA LEU A 311 0.65 8.20 -1.60
C LEU A 311 -0.83 7.92 -1.55
N TYR A 312 -1.34 7.60 -0.35
CA TYR A 312 -2.77 7.47 -0.11
C TYR A 312 -3.29 8.71 0.60
N THR A 313 -4.11 9.56 0.00
CA THR A 313 -4.63 9.62 -1.38
C THR A 313 -4.56 11.08 -1.85
N SER A 314 -5.04 11.42 -3.05
CA SER A 314 -5.02 12.80 -3.58
C SER A 314 -5.87 13.77 -2.73
N ALA A 315 -7.10 14.08 -3.14
CA ALA A 315 -8.01 14.89 -2.34
C ALA A 315 -9.04 13.99 -1.65
N GLN A 316 -9.10 14.05 -0.32
CA GLN A 316 -10.10 13.37 0.49
C GLN A 316 -10.40 14.18 1.73
N SER A 317 -11.68 14.53 1.93
CA SER A 317 -12.12 15.19 3.15
C SER A 317 -11.82 14.32 4.37
N TYR A 318 -11.34 14.94 5.43
CA TYR A 318 -11.08 14.26 6.69
C TYR A 318 -12.39 13.81 7.34
N TYR A 319 -12.46 12.54 7.73
CA TYR A 319 -13.68 11.88 8.21
C TYR A 319 -13.37 10.94 9.38
N ASP A 320 -14.38 10.24 9.88
CA ASP A 320 -14.29 9.49 11.13
C ASP A 320 -13.24 8.36 11.13
N PHE A 321 -12.84 7.89 9.96
CA PHE A 321 -11.93 6.75 9.81
C PHE A 321 -10.50 7.14 9.37
N GLY A 322 -10.24 8.43 9.08
CA GLY A 322 -8.89 8.90 8.86
C GLY A 322 -8.75 10.24 8.16
N ASN A 323 -7.50 10.72 8.13
CA ASN A 323 -7.08 12.01 7.59
C ASN A 323 -6.08 11.82 6.44
N TRP A 324 -6.30 10.88 5.52
CA TRP A 324 -5.28 10.40 4.58
C TRP A 324 -4.90 11.43 3.53
N GLY A 325 -5.89 12.00 2.84
CA GLY A 325 -5.71 12.88 1.68
C GLY A 325 -4.59 13.90 1.84
N ILE A 326 -3.66 13.95 0.88
CA ILE A 326 -2.61 14.98 0.82
C ILE A 326 -3.23 16.38 0.69
N LYS A 327 -4.47 16.43 0.18
CA LYS A 327 -5.42 17.54 0.29
C LYS A 327 -6.74 17.08 0.92
N GLU A 328 -7.43 18.01 1.58
CA GLU A 328 -8.80 17.84 2.09
C GLU A 328 -9.84 18.01 0.98
N TYR A 329 -9.54 18.78 -0.07
CA TYR A 329 -10.41 19.02 -1.22
C TYR A 329 -9.59 19.46 -2.44
N LEU A 330 -10.14 19.28 -3.64
CA LEU A 330 -9.38 19.40 -4.91
C LEU A 330 -8.66 20.75 -5.07
N ASN A 331 -9.35 21.85 -4.77
CA ASN A 331 -8.83 23.21 -4.91
C ASN A 331 -8.18 23.77 -3.63
N GLN A 332 -7.78 22.93 -2.66
CA GLN A 332 -7.05 23.38 -1.48
C GLN A 332 -5.72 24.02 -1.91
N PRO A 333 -5.46 25.28 -1.52
CA PRO A 333 -4.19 25.95 -1.82
C PRO A 333 -3.01 25.18 -1.22
N ARG A 334 -1.88 25.15 -1.94
CA ARG A 334 -0.65 24.49 -1.47
C ARG A 334 -0.20 25.03 -0.11
N SER A 335 -0.31 26.35 0.11
CA SER A 335 0.09 27.01 1.35
C SER A 335 -0.70 26.58 2.60
N THR A 336 -1.83 25.89 2.43
CA THR A 336 -2.67 25.39 3.53
C THR A 336 -2.77 23.87 3.54
N ALA A 337 -1.96 23.18 2.74
CA ALA A 337 -1.96 21.71 2.62
C ALA A 337 -0.55 21.17 2.86
N PRO A 338 -0.09 21.01 4.12
CA PRO A 338 1.29 20.64 4.45
C PRO A 338 1.78 19.37 3.75
N LYS A 339 0.91 18.36 3.64
CA LYS A 339 1.22 17.10 2.95
C LYS A 339 1.40 17.29 1.46
N PHE A 340 0.46 17.97 0.79
CA PHE A 340 0.62 18.31 -0.63
C PHE A 340 1.84 19.21 -0.88
N ASP A 341 2.11 20.17 0.00
CA ASP A 341 3.29 21.01 -0.08
C ASP A 341 4.59 20.20 0.04
N ALA A 342 4.65 19.21 0.94
CA ALA A 342 5.79 18.29 1.02
C ALA A 342 6.02 17.54 -0.29
N VAL A 343 4.95 16.95 -0.85
CA VAL A 343 5.02 16.15 -2.08
C VAL A 343 5.49 17.01 -3.25
N MET A 344 4.90 18.20 -3.43
CA MET A 344 5.32 19.11 -4.49
C MET A 344 6.74 19.61 -4.28
N THR A 345 7.13 19.95 -3.03
CA THR A 345 8.50 20.36 -2.70
C THR A 345 9.50 19.25 -3.02
N PHE A 346 9.15 18.00 -2.71
CA PHE A 346 9.97 16.84 -3.04
C PHE A 346 10.08 16.68 -4.56
N GLN A 347 8.98 16.64 -5.29
CA GLN A 347 8.99 16.54 -6.76
C GLN A 347 9.81 17.66 -7.42
N GLU A 348 9.66 18.91 -6.97
CA GLU A 348 10.43 20.06 -7.44
C GLU A 348 11.93 19.94 -7.15
N SER A 349 12.30 19.38 -6.00
CA SER A 349 13.71 19.21 -5.62
C SER A 349 14.39 18.06 -6.37
N VAL A 350 13.63 17.01 -6.69
CA VAL A 350 14.12 15.88 -7.47
C VAL A 350 14.18 16.23 -8.96
N GLY A 351 13.16 16.92 -9.48
CA GLY A 351 13.09 17.48 -10.83
C GLY A 351 12.90 16.47 -11.97
N LYS A 352 13.40 15.24 -11.82
CA LYS A 352 13.27 14.14 -12.78
C LYS A 352 13.14 12.81 -12.08
N CYS A 353 12.61 11.83 -12.81
CA CYS A 353 12.69 10.43 -12.45
C CYS A 353 14.10 9.99 -11.98
N TRP A 354 14.19 9.16 -10.93
CA TRP A 354 15.47 8.72 -10.34
C TRP A 354 15.74 7.21 -10.42
N TRP A 355 14.88 6.45 -11.10
CA TRP A 355 15.08 5.03 -11.37
C TRP A 355 14.87 4.74 -12.86
N GLN A 356 15.40 3.60 -13.33
CA GLN A 356 15.27 3.17 -14.71
C GLN A 356 13.79 2.82 -15.03
N GLY A 357 13.30 3.25 -16.18
CA GLY A 357 11.91 2.99 -16.61
C GLY A 357 10.87 3.95 -16.03
N CYS A 358 11.31 4.98 -15.32
CA CYS A 358 10.47 6.12 -14.97
C CYS A 358 10.59 7.17 -16.07
N ASP A 359 9.50 7.40 -16.80
CA ASP A 359 9.41 8.42 -17.85
C ASP A 359 8.92 9.76 -17.25
N ASP A 360 9.51 10.87 -17.71
CA ASP A 360 9.22 12.25 -17.26
C ASP A 360 7.87 12.80 -17.80
#